data_AF-L9Z9K8-F1
#
_entry.id   AF-L9Z9K8-F1
#
_cell.length_a   1.000
_cell.length_b   1.000
_cell.length_c   1.000
_cell.angle_alpha   90.00
_cell.angle_beta   90.00
_cell.angle_gamma   90.00
#
_symmetry.space_group_name_H-M   'P 1'
#
loop_
_entity.id
_entity.type
_entity.pdbx_description
1 polymer ?
#
loop_
_entity_poly.entity_id
_entity_poly.type
_entity_poly.pdbx_seq_one_letter_code
_entity_poly.pdbx_strand_id
1 'polypeptide(L)' 'MEYLASETAGTPKVIADALDRSNGYIGVRCRKLASYGLVDRPSRGFYVITDAGTAYLEGELDASNLSATE' A
#
# COMPACT_ATOMS: atom_id res chain seq x y z
N MET A 1 -3.31 -4.04 -0.07
CA MET A 1 -2.06 -4.03 -0.85
C MET A 1 -2.29 -4.77 -2.15
N GLU A 2 -2.84 -5.98 -2.10
CA GLU A 2 -3.33 -6.74 -3.27
C GLU A 2 -4.18 -5.89 -4.23
N TYR A 3 -5.12 -5.07 -3.73
CA TYR A 3 -5.89 -4.13 -4.57
C TYR A 3 -5.00 -3.20 -5.42
N LEU A 4 -3.89 -2.70 -4.87
CA LEU A 4 -2.95 -1.81 -5.60
C LEU A 4 -1.99 -2.58 -6.50
N ALA A 5 -1.94 -3.91 -6.40
CA ALA A 5 -1.19 -4.75 -7.34
C ALA A 5 -2.06 -5.11 -8.55
N SER A 6 -3.36 -5.32 -8.34
CA SER A 6 -4.32 -5.54 -9.42
C SER A 6 -4.68 -4.25 -10.16
N GLU A 7 -4.68 -3.12 -9.46
CA GLU A 7 -5.00 -1.80 -10.01
C GLU A 7 -3.77 -0.89 -10.01
N THR A 8 -3.53 -0.16 -11.09
CA THR A 8 -2.37 0.74 -11.22
C THR A 8 -2.26 1.78 -10.10
N ALA A 9 -3.39 2.19 -9.49
CA ALA A 9 -3.41 3.11 -8.37
C ALA A 9 -4.74 3.11 -7.63
N GLY A 10 -4.76 3.69 -6.42
CA GLY A 10 -5.99 3.83 -5.65
C GLY A 10 -5.96 4.92 -4.59
N THR A 11 -7.13 5.50 -4.31
CA THR A 11 -7.32 6.33 -3.11
C THR A 11 -7.81 5.50 -1.93
N PRO A 12 -7.55 5.90 -0.68
CA PRO A 12 -8.06 5.18 0.49
C PRO A 12 -9.56 4.94 0.48
N LYS A 13 -10.34 5.86 -0.13
CA LYS A 13 -11.78 5.70 -0.27
C LYS A 13 -12.14 4.57 -1.23
N VAL A 14 -11.56 4.57 -2.43
CA VAL A 14 -11.83 3.52 -3.44
C VAL A 14 -11.39 2.15 -2.92
N ILE A 15 -10.22 2.08 -2.28
CA ILE A 15 -9.71 0.84 -1.67
C ILE A 15 -10.62 0.38 -0.52
N ALA A 16 -11.14 1.31 0.28
CA ALA A 16 -12.05 1.00 1.38
C ALA A 16 -13.39 0.45 0.90
N ASP A 17 -13.95 1.04 -0.15
CA ASP A 17 -15.20 0.58 -0.77
C ASP A 17 -15.01 -0.83 -1.37
N ALA A 18 -13.88 -1.10 -2.03
CA ALA A 18 -13.58 -2.40 -2.60
C ALA A 18 -13.34 -3.51 -1.55
N LEU A 19 -12.84 -3.16 -0.37
CA LEU A 19 -12.52 -4.11 0.69
C LEU A 19 -13.59 -4.21 1.79
N ASP A 20 -14.70 -3.47 1.66
CA ASP A 20 -15.73 -3.30 2.70
C ASP A 20 -15.10 -2.95 4.07
N ARG A 21 -14.30 -1.89 4.06
CA ARG A 21 -13.57 -1.37 5.23
C ARG A 21 -13.79 0.13 5.39
N SER A 22 -13.41 0.68 6.54
CA SER A 22 -13.48 2.12 6.75
C SER A 22 -12.33 2.84 6.05
N ASN A 23 -12.65 3.96 5.41
CA ASN A 23 -11.67 4.84 4.75
C ASN A 23 -10.54 5.28 5.72
N GLY A 24 -10.87 5.57 6.98
CA GLY A 24 -9.89 5.93 8.00
C GLY A 24 -8.88 4.82 8.27
N TYR A 25 -9.36 3.58 8.42
CA TYR A 25 -8.49 2.42 8.61
C TYR A 25 -7.58 2.19 7.42
N ILE A 26 -8.12 2.22 6.20
CA ILE A 26 -7.33 2.06 4.97
C ILE A 26 -6.29 3.18 4.84
N GLY A 27 -6.65 4.42 5.14
CA GLY A 27 -5.71 5.54 5.11
C GLY A 27 -4.51 5.35 6.04
N VAL A 28 -4.73 4.82 7.25
CA VAL A 28 -3.63 4.49 8.18
C VAL A 28 -2.76 3.36 7.61
N ARG A 29 -3.37 2.31 7.04
CA ARG A 29 -2.63 1.19 6.44
C ARG A 29 -1.81 1.62 5.22
N CYS A 30 -2.37 2.45 4.32
CA CYS A 30 -1.64 2.97 3.16
C CYS A 30 -0.43 3.82 3.58
N ARG A 31 -0.55 4.65 4.62
CA ARG A 31 0.59 5.41 5.17
C ARG A 31 1.65 4.48 5.76
N LYS A 32 1.24 3.44 6.49
CA LYS A 32 2.17 2.45 7.05
C LYS A 32 2.91 1.68 5.95
N LEU A 33 2.21 1.27 4.89
CA LEU A 33 2.86 0.63 3.74
C LEU A 33 3.85 1.59 3.06
N ALA A 34 3.47 2.86 2.93
CA ALA A 34 4.35 3.88 2.35
C ALA A 34 5.61 4.11 3.18
N SER A 35 5.52 4.09 4.52
CA SER A 35 6.70 4.20 5.38
C SER A 35 7.65 3.01 5.27
N TYR A 36 7.20 1.86 4.76
CA TYR A 36 8.07 0.72 4.45
C TYR A 36 8.53 0.69 2.98
N GLY A 37 8.21 1.72 2.18
CA GLY A 37 8.55 1.76 0.76
C GLY A 37 7.78 0.76 -0.10
N LEU A 38 6.74 0.12 0.44
CA LEU A 38 5.94 -0.89 -0.26
C LEU A 38 4.88 -0.29 -1.20
N VAL A 39 4.51 0.97 -0.97
CA VAL A 39 3.65 1.76 -1.86
C VAL A 39 4.20 3.18 -1.91
N ASP A 40 4.08 3.84 -3.06
CA ASP A 40 4.41 5.25 -3.20
C ASP A 40 3.14 6.12 -3.12
N ARG A 41 3.32 7.40 -2.81
CA ARG A 41 2.26 8.40 -2.69
C ARG A 41 2.57 9.61 -3.56
N PRO A 42 2.40 9.52 -4.90
CA PRO A 42 2.75 10.60 -5.83
C PRO A 42 1.88 11.85 -5.65
N SER A 43 0.68 11.71 -5.06
CA SER A 43 -0.17 12.85 -4.73
C SER A 43 -1.03 12.61 -3.48
N ARG A 44 -1.70 13.66 -2.99
CA ARG A 44 -2.41 13.64 -1.72
C ARG A 44 -3.57 12.62 -1.73
N GLY A 45 -3.28 11.46 -1.15
CA GLY A 45 -4.27 10.39 -0.98
C GLY A 45 -4.36 9.48 -2.19
N PHE A 46 -3.37 9.50 -3.07
CA PHE A 46 -3.22 8.57 -4.18
C PHE A 46 -2.03 7.67 -3.88
N TYR A 47 -2.23 6.36 -3.95
CA TYR A 47 -1.23 5.34 -3.63
C TYR A 47 -1.03 4.42 -4.83
N VAL A 48 0.22 4.02 -5.05
CA VAL A 48 0.66 3.14 -6.15
C VAL A 48 1.59 2.08 -5.57
N ILE A 49 1.51 0.82 -6.02
CA ILE A 49 2.44 -0.22 -5.57
C ILE A 49 3.86 0.04 -6.13
N THR A 50 4.89 -0.22 -5.32
CA THR A 50 6.29 -0.17 -5.75
C THR A 50 6.78 -1.56 -6.12
N ASP A 51 7.95 -1.67 -6.76
CA ASP A 51 8.58 -2.97 -7.05
C ASP A 51 8.82 -3.79 -5.78
N ALA A 52 9.27 -3.15 -4.69
CA ALA A 52 9.40 -3.78 -3.38
C ALA A 52 8.06 -4.26 -2.82
N GLY A 53 6.98 -3.52 -3.10
CA GLY A 53 5.62 -3.93 -2.78
C GLY A 53 5.17 -5.17 -3.53
N THR A 54 5.46 -5.23 -4.83
CA THR A 54 5.18 -6.41 -5.66
C THR A 54 5.95 -7.62 -5.17
N ALA A 55 7.27 -7.49 -4.96
CA ALA A 55 8.12 -8.55 -4.42
C ALA A 55 7.64 -9.06 -3.05
N TYR A 56 7.12 -8.17 -2.20
CA TYR A 56 6.52 -8.56 -0.92
C TYR A 56 5.27 -9.44 -1.10
N LEU A 57 4.41 -9.13 -2.07
CA LEU A 57 3.21 -9.94 -2.36
C LEU A 57 3.56 -11.29 -3.00
N GLU A 58 4.62 -11.34 -3.80
CA GLU A 58 5.13 -12.57 -4.42
C GLU A 58 5.93 -13.45 -3.44
N GLY A 59 6.19 -12.95 -2.22
CA GLY A 59 6.97 -13.65 -1.20
C GLY A 59 8.48 -13.62 -1.45
N GLU A 60 8.94 -12.83 -2.42
CA GLU A 60 10.35 -12.60 -2.72
C GLU A 60 11.02 -11.64 -1.73
N LEU A 61 10.21 -10.85 -0.99
CA LEU A 61 10.66 -9.95 0.07
C LEU A 61 10.02 -10.34 1.41
N ASP A 62 10.86 -10.73 2.38
CA ASP A 62 10.42 -11.04 3.75
C ASP A 62 10.12 -9.76 4.54
N ALA A 63 8.93 -9.68 5.14
CA ALA A 63 8.49 -8.56 5.97
C ALA A 63 9.44 -8.25 7.14
N SER A 64 10.13 -9.28 7.65
CA SER A 64 11.06 -9.17 8.78
C SER A 64 12.28 -8.32 8.43
N ASN A 65 12.57 -8.15 7.15
CA ASN A 65 13.68 -7.35 6.64
C ASN A 65 13.26 -5.89 6.35
N LEU A 66 11.97 -5.55 6.51
CA LEU A 66 11.49 -4.19 6.28
C LEU A 66 11.77 -3.30 7.49
N SER A 67 12.49 -2.21 7.24
CA SER A 67 12.67 -1.12 8.19
C SER A 67 11.78 0.05 7.79
N ALA A 68 11.05 0.63 8.75
CA ALA A 68 10.31 1.86 8.47
C ALA A 68 11.35 2.94 8.17
N THR A 69 11.21 3.62 7.03
CA THR A 69 12.00 4.80 6.72
C THR A 69 11.48 5.92 7.63
N GLU A 70 12.37 6.46 8.48
CA GLU A 70 12.08 7.58 9.39
C GLU A 70 11.78 8.88 8.63
#